data_AF-A0A2N7CIL4-F1
#
_entry.id   AF-A0A2N7CIL4-F1
#
_cell.length_a   1.000
_cell.length_b   1.000
_cell.length_c   1.000
_cell.angle_alpha   90.00
_cell.angle_beta   90.00
_cell.angle_gamma   90.00
#
_symmetry.space_group_name_H-M   'P 1'
#
loop_
_entity.id
_entity.type
_entity.pdbx_description
1 polymer ?
#
loop_
_entity_poly.entity_id
_entity_poly.type
_entity_poly.pdbx_seq_one_letter_code
_entity_poly.pdbx_strand_id
1 'polypeptide(L)' 'MTSKKKRIIHSPEFKAETLKLAEKVGVATAARQLSLHESQIYGWRKATKKNSNISQREQELAVEIAKLKRQLAEQ' A
#
# COMPACT_ATOMS: atom_id res chain seq x y z
N MET A 1 6.23 34.99 -3.63
CA MET A 1 7.08 33.82 -3.29
C MET A 1 6.25 32.83 -2.49
N THR A 2 5.91 31.67 -3.05
CA THR A 2 5.10 30.67 -2.33
C THR A 2 6.01 29.78 -1.48
N SER A 3 5.97 29.97 -0.16
CA SER A 3 6.68 29.12 0.79
C SER A 3 6.17 27.68 0.68
N LYS A 4 7.03 26.77 0.22
CA LYS A 4 6.69 25.37 -0.01
C LYS A 4 6.64 24.66 1.35
N LYS A 5 5.46 24.55 1.95
CA LYS A 5 5.24 23.81 3.21
C LYS A 5 5.87 22.42 3.09
N LYS A 6 6.73 22.05 4.05
CA LYS A 6 7.30 20.69 4.14
C LYS A 6 6.15 19.70 4.21
N ARG A 7 6.09 18.77 3.26
CA ARG A 7 5.08 17.71 3.26
C ARG A 7 5.34 16.77 4.43
N ILE A 8 4.35 16.55 5.27
CA ILE A 8 4.42 15.56 6.34
C ILE A 8 4.38 14.18 5.69
N ILE A 9 5.44 13.39 5.91
CA ILE A 9 5.53 12.01 5.42
C ILE A 9 5.14 11.11 6.59
N HIS A 10 4.00 10.43 6.46
CA HIS A 10 3.56 9.43 7.43
C HIS A 10 4.32 8.11 7.22
N SER A 11 4.72 7.47 8.33
CA SER A 11 5.36 6.14 8.32
C SER A 11 4.43 5.08 7.71
N PRO A 12 4.99 4.01 7.13
CA PRO A 12 4.19 2.93 6.55
C PRO A 12 3.30 2.23 7.60
N GLU A 13 3.79 2.07 8.83
CA GLU A 13 3.03 1.49 9.94
C GLU A 13 1.80 2.33 10.30
N PHE A 14 1.96 3.66 10.41
CA PHE A 14 0.86 4.57 10.68
C PHE A 14 -0.22 4.54 9.58
N LYS A 15 0.21 4.42 8.31
CA LYS A 15 -0.73 4.26 7.20
C LYS A 15 -1.50 2.94 7.29
N ALA A 16 -0.84 1.85 7.66
CA ALA A 16 -1.48 0.54 7.83
C ALA A 16 -2.51 0.56 8.97
N GLU A 17 -2.16 1.13 10.12
CA GLU A 17 -3.09 1.29 11.25
C GLU A 17 -4.28 2.18 10.88
N THR A 18 -4.03 3.31 10.20
CA THR A 18 -5.09 4.19 9.72
C THR A 18 -6.05 3.45 8.78
N LEU A 19 -5.53 2.63 7.86
CA LEU A 19 -6.36 1.85 6.95
C LEU A 19 -7.18 0.80 7.70
N LYS A 20 -6.58 0.09 8.67
CA LYS A 20 -7.27 -0.88 9.53
C LYS A 20 -8.37 -0.24 10.37
N LEU A 21 -8.14 0.99 10.86
CA LEU A 21 -9.15 1.77 11.56
C LEU A 21 -10.27 2.20 10.61
N ALA A 22 -9.93 2.72 9.43
CA ALA A 22 -10.89 3.15 8.42
C ALA A 22 -11.76 2.00 7.87
N GLU A 23 -11.30 0.75 7.91
CA GLU A 23 -12.10 -0.43 7.60
C GLU A 23 -13.13 -0.75 8.70
N LYS A 24 -12.80 -0.46 9.96
CA LYS A 24 -13.68 -0.73 11.11
C LYS A 24 -14.74 0.35 11.34
N VAL A 25 -14.33 1.62 11.33
CA VAL A 25 -15.19 2.76 11.71
C VAL A 25 -15.59 3.64 10.53
N GLY A 26 -15.08 3.34 9.33
CA GLY A 26 -15.26 4.15 8.13
C GLY A 26 -14.21 5.26 7.97
N VAL A 27 -14.05 5.73 6.74
CA VAL A 27 -13.01 6.72 6.35
C VAL A 27 -13.22 8.07 7.03
N ALA A 28 -14.45 8.58 7.04
CA ALA A 28 -14.76 9.89 7.64
C ALA A 28 -14.50 9.90 9.16
N THR A 29 -14.86 8.83 9.86
CA THR A 29 -14.64 8.70 11.30
C THR A 29 -13.16 8.59 11.62
N ALA A 30 -12.42 7.73 10.90
CA ALA A 30 -10.98 7.58 11.08
C ALA A 30 -10.21 8.87 10.76
N ALA A 31 -10.62 9.59 9.71
CA ALA A 31 -10.07 10.89 9.36
C ALA A 31 -10.23 11.91 10.49
N ARG A 32 -11.42 12.02 11.09
CA ARG A 32 -11.66 12.91 12.24
C ARG A 32 -10.84 12.50 13.46
N GLN A 33 -10.78 11.22 13.80
CA GLN A 33 -10.03 10.72 14.95
C GLN A 33 -8.52 10.99 14.83
N LEU A 34 -7.97 10.86 13.62
CA LEU A 34 -6.53 11.02 13.37
C LEU A 34 -6.17 12.43 12.88
N SER A 35 -7.13 13.35 12.83
CA SER A 35 -6.96 14.69 12.25
C SER A 35 -6.34 14.67 10.84
N LEU A 36 -6.71 13.67 10.04
CA LEU A 36 -6.26 13.49 8.66
C LEU A 36 -7.35 13.95 7.70
N HIS A 37 -6.93 14.31 6.49
CA HIS A 37 -7.89 14.54 5.42
C HIS A 37 -8.32 13.21 4.79
N GLU A 38 -9.62 13.04 4.53
CA GLU A 38 -10.17 11.79 3.96
C GLU A 38 -9.47 11.39 2.65
N SER A 39 -9.09 12.37 1.83
CA SER A 39 -8.36 12.13 0.58
C SER A 39 -7.00 11.44 0.78
N GLN A 40 -6.34 11.63 1.93
CA GLN A 40 -5.09 10.94 2.24
C GLN A 40 -5.35 9.45 2.43
N ILE A 41 -6.42 9.10 3.15
CA ILE A 41 -6.82 7.71 3.41
C ILE A 41 -7.24 7.02 2.11
N TYR A 42 -8.04 7.68 1.25
CA TYR A 42 -8.38 7.17 -0.08
C TYR A 42 -7.13 6.95 -0.95
N GLY A 43 -6.18 7.89 -0.91
CA GLY A 43 -4.90 7.77 -1.60
C GLY A 43 -4.08 6.58 -1.13
N TRP A 44 -4.01 6.35 0.18
CA TRP A 44 -3.31 5.19 0.74
C TRP A 44 -3.99 3.88 0.40
N ARG A 45 -5.34 3.84 0.40
CA ARG A 45 -6.11 2.66 0.01
C ARG A 45 -5.88 2.28 -1.47
N LYS A 46 -5.70 3.28 -2.34
CA LYS A 46 -5.32 3.05 -3.75
C LYS A 46 -3.88 2.55 -3.87
N ALA A 47 -2.96 3.10 -3.09
CA ALA A 47 -1.56 2.69 -3.09
C ALA A 47 -1.38 1.26 -2.58
N THR A 48 -2.07 0.86 -1.50
CA THR A 48 -2.01 -0.52 -0.99
C THR A 48 -2.57 -1.51 -2.00
N LYS A 49 -3.72 -1.24 -2.63
CA LYS A 49 -4.25 -2.10 -3.69
C LYS A 49 -3.30 -2.28 -4.88
N LYS A 50 -2.64 -1.20 -5.31
CA LYS A 50 -1.64 -1.27 -6.39
C LYS A 50 -0.45 -2.15 -5.98
N ASN A 51 0.05 -1.98 -4.75
CA ASN A 51 1.16 -2.77 -4.24
C ASN A 51 0.79 -4.26 -4.11
N SER A 52 -0.43 -4.59 -3.66
CA SER A 52 -0.90 -5.97 -3.62
C SER A 52 -0.95 -6.62 -5.01
N ASN A 53 -1.41 -5.89 -6.03
CA ASN A 53 -1.45 -6.39 -7.40
C ASN A 53 -0.05 -6.62 -7.99
N ILE A 54 0.90 -5.72 -7.69
CA ILE A 54 2.32 -5.88 -8.08
C ILE A 54 2.93 -7.10 -7.37
N SER A 55 2.73 -7.22 -6.06
CA SER A 55 3.26 -8.33 -5.27
C SER A 55 2.73 -9.69 -5.75
N GLN A 56 1.46 -9.77 -6.14
CA GLN A 56 0.88 -10.99 -6.72
C GLN A 56 1.55 -11.35 -8.05
N ARG A 57 1.76 -10.38 -8.93
CA ARG A 57 2.46 -10.58 -10.21
C ARG A 57 3.91 -11.04 -9.99
N GLU A 58 4.60 -10.47 -9.01
CA GLU A 58 5.96 -10.89 -8.64
C GLU A 58 5.99 -12.32 -8.11
N GLN A 59 4.99 -12.74 -7.34
CA GLN A 59 4.85 -14.13 -6.90
C GLN A 59 4.65 -15.09 -8.08
N GLU A 60 3.77 -14.76 -9.02
CA GLU A 60 3.56 -15.57 -10.24
C GLU A 60 4.85 -15.70 -11.06
N LEU A 61 5.58 -14.60 -11.24
CA LEU A 61 6.88 -14.62 -11.92
C LEU A 61 7.91 -15.46 -11.17
N ALA A 62 7.94 -15.42 -9.84
CA ALA A 62 8.85 -16.24 -9.05
C ALA A 62 8.56 -17.74 -9.18
N VAL A 63 7.27 -18.12 -9.26
CA VAL A 63 6.86 -19.51 -9.53
C VAL A 63 7.32 -19.95 -10.92
N GLU A 64 7.13 -19.10 -11.94
CA GLU A 64 7.56 -19.42 -13.31
C GLU A 64 9.08 -19.53 -13.40
N ILE A 65 9.84 -18.64 -12.76
CA ILE A 65 11.30 -18.72 -12.69
C ILE A 65 11.76 -20.01 -12.00
N ALA A 66 11.11 -20.42 -10.91
CA ALA A 66 11.45 -21.67 -10.22
C ALA A 66 11.20 -22.89 -11.11
N LYS A 67 10.09 -22.89 -11.85
CA LYS A 67 9.77 -23.93 -12.83
C LYS A 67 10.78 -24.00 -13.96
N LEU A 68 11.12 -22.86 -14.56
CA LEU A 68 12.12 -22.77 -15.63
C LEU A 68 13.51 -23.23 -15.16
N LYS A 69 13.93 -22.84 -13.95
CA LYS A 69 15.19 -23.30 -13.35
C LYS A 69 15.23 -24.82 -13.16
N ARG A 70 14.11 -25.44 -12.79
CA ARG A 70 14.01 -26.90 -12.67
C ARG A 70 14.15 -27.60 -14.02
N GLN A 71 13.48 -27.09 -15.06
CA GLN A 71 13.61 -27.66 -16.42
C GLN A 71 15.03 -27.55 -16.96
N LEU A 72 15.72 -26.44 -16.68
CA LEU A 72 17.13 -26.26 -17.05
C LEU A 72 18.07 -27.23 -16.32
N ALA A 73 17.74 -27.63 -15.08
CA ALA A 73 18.54 -28.58 -14.31
C ALA A 73 18.26 -30.06 -14.68
N GLU A 74 17.15 -30.33 -15.36
CA GLU A 74 16.81 -31.64 -15.92
C GLU A 74 17.34 -31.83 -17.36
N GLN A 75 17.99 -30.81 -17.95
CA GLN A 75 18.67 -30.90 -19.25
C GLN A 75 20.14 -31.33 -19.15
#